data_AF-A0A9E3KSG5-F1
#
_entry.id   AF-A0A9E3KSG5-F1
#
_cell.length_a   1.000
_cell.length_b   1.000
_cell.length_c   1.000
_cell.angle_alpha   90.00
_cell.angle_beta   90.00
_cell.angle_gamma   90.00
#
_symmetry.space_group_name_H-M   'P 1'
#
loop_
_entity.id
_entity.type
_entity.pdbx_description
1 polymer ?
#
loop_
_entity_poly.entity_id
_entity_poly.type
_entity_poly.pdbx_seq_one_letter_code
_entity_poly.pdbx_strand_id
1 'polypeptide(L)'
;MKYLLIVITGILLSTNAPAQTWDEWFKQKKTQKKYLVKQIALLRVYLGYLKKGYEIADKGLTTIHNIKNGDFNLHRDFFGSLKNVNPHIANSAKVVDIIAFQVYIMQNMKRVNNFCRDNEHFTPEEIRYVAAVYSNMMLLSDASISELLMIIRSNEMEMKDDERLMRIDRLYDDMLDKHAFVKSFDMDVRIMASEREREQRSIEQTRKYYEINI
;
A
#
# COMPACT_ATOMS: atom_id res chain seq x y z
N MET A 1 -43.58 22.24 76.62
CA MET A 1 -44.14 21.94 75.28
C MET A 1 -43.37 22.61 74.12
N LYS A 2 -42.03 22.71 74.17
CA LYS A 2 -41.19 23.14 73.03
C LYS A 2 -40.40 21.98 72.42
N TYR A 3 -39.93 21.05 73.25
CA TYR A 3 -39.18 19.87 72.79
C TYR A 3 -40.06 18.81 72.09
N LEU A 4 -41.35 18.74 72.42
CA LEU A 4 -42.29 17.81 71.79
C LEU A 4 -42.60 18.20 70.33
N LEU A 5 -42.57 19.50 70.02
CA LEU A 5 -42.79 20.04 68.68
C LEU A 5 -41.59 19.81 67.76
N ILE A 6 -40.36 19.87 68.30
CA ILE A 6 -39.10 19.65 67.55
C ILE A 6 -38.97 18.18 67.13
N VAL A 7 -39.37 17.24 67.99
CA VAL A 7 -39.33 15.79 67.68
C VAL A 7 -40.38 15.43 66.62
N ILE A 8 -41.56 16.05 66.65
CA ILE A 8 -42.63 15.81 65.66
C ILE A 8 -42.27 16.42 64.30
N THR A 9 -41.60 17.57 64.25
CA THR A 9 -41.10 18.15 62.99
C THR A 9 -39.93 17.37 62.38
N GLY A 10 -39.13 16.65 63.18
CA GLY A 10 -38.04 15.81 62.68
C GLY A 10 -38.53 14.51 62.02
N ILE A 11 -39.66 13.96 62.47
CA ILE A 11 -40.24 12.71 61.93
C ILE A 11 -41.09 12.96 60.69
N LEU A 12 -41.66 14.17 60.52
CA LEU A 12 -42.44 14.53 59.33
C LEU A 12 -41.60 14.89 58.09
N LEU A 13 -40.27 15.03 58.23
CA LEU A 13 -39.35 15.27 57.11
C LEU A 13 -38.71 13.98 56.53
N SER A 14 -38.94 12.81 57.12
CA SER A 14 -38.54 11.53 56.52
C SER A 14 -39.61 11.05 55.53
N THR A 15 -39.75 11.78 54.43
CA THR A 15 -40.40 11.22 53.24
C THR A 15 -39.45 10.20 52.63
N ASN A 16 -40.01 9.07 52.21
CA ASN A 16 -39.30 7.91 51.66
C ASN A 16 -38.30 8.31 50.57
N ALA A 17 -37.03 8.45 50.95
CA ALA A 17 -35.95 8.35 50.00
C ALA A 17 -35.66 6.85 49.83
N PRO A 18 -35.95 6.22 48.68
CA PRO A 18 -35.42 4.90 48.37
C PRO A 18 -33.92 5.06 48.10
N ALA A 19 -33.13 5.37 49.13
CA ALA A 19 -31.77 5.82 48.93
C ALA A 19 -30.78 4.68 48.76
N GLN A 20 -31.10 3.44 49.16
CA GLN A 20 -30.23 2.28 48.94
C GLN A 20 -31.05 0.99 48.83
N THR A 21 -31.22 0.50 47.61
CA THR A 21 -31.74 -0.85 47.38
C THR A 21 -30.60 -1.85 47.25
N TRP A 22 -30.72 -3.06 47.80
CA TRP A 22 -29.75 -4.16 47.62
C TRP A 22 -29.48 -4.46 46.14
N ASP A 23 -30.49 -4.21 45.30
CA ASP A 23 -30.41 -4.27 43.84
C ASP A 23 -29.39 -3.29 43.24
N GLU A 24 -29.19 -2.09 43.81
CA GLU A 24 -28.17 -1.14 43.34
C GLU A 24 -26.75 -1.64 43.64
N TRP A 25 -26.53 -2.23 44.82
CA TRP A 25 -25.23 -2.77 45.24
C TRP A 25 -24.82 -4.00 44.41
N PHE A 26 -25.80 -4.84 44.01
CA PHE A 26 -25.55 -6.01 43.17
C PHE A 26 -25.60 -5.71 41.66
N LYS A 27 -26.39 -4.72 41.19
CA LYS A 27 -26.34 -4.24 39.79
C LYS A 27 -25.08 -3.44 39.52
N GLN A 28 -24.45 -2.81 40.51
CA GLN A 28 -23.16 -2.11 40.36
C GLN A 28 -22.08 -3.04 39.82
N LYS A 29 -21.95 -4.27 40.34
CA LYS A 29 -20.98 -5.25 39.83
C LYS A 29 -21.29 -5.71 38.40
N LYS A 30 -22.57 -5.88 38.05
CA LYS A 30 -23.02 -6.22 36.68
C LYS A 30 -22.73 -5.09 35.70
N THR A 31 -22.96 -3.85 36.11
CA THR A 31 -22.70 -2.64 35.33
C THR A 31 -21.19 -2.41 35.17
N GLN A 32 -20.40 -2.58 36.24
CA GLN A 32 -18.94 -2.57 36.18
C GLN A 32 -18.40 -3.65 35.23
N LYS A 33 -18.93 -4.87 35.30
CA LYS A 33 -18.58 -5.95 34.36
C LYS A 33 -18.90 -5.57 32.91
N LYS A 34 -20.05 -4.95 32.64
CA LYS A 34 -20.42 -4.44 31.31
C LYS A 34 -19.46 -3.35 30.82
N TYR A 35 -19.04 -2.44 31.69
CA TYR A 35 -18.04 -1.42 31.36
C TYR A 35 -16.66 -2.03 31.08
N LEU A 36 -16.22 -2.98 31.89
CA LEU A 36 -14.97 -3.72 31.68
C LEU A 36 -14.97 -4.48 30.35
N VAL A 37 -16.08 -5.14 29.98
CA VAL A 37 -16.22 -5.80 28.67
C VAL A 37 -16.13 -4.81 27.52
N LYS A 38 -16.77 -3.63 27.63
CA LYS A 38 -16.64 -2.56 26.63
C LYS A 38 -15.20 -2.05 26.52
N GLN A 39 -14.51 -1.88 27.65
CA GLN A 39 -13.10 -1.46 27.67
C GLN A 39 -12.18 -2.51 27.02
N ILE A 40 -12.39 -3.79 27.30
CA ILE A 40 -11.65 -4.89 26.66
C ILE A 40 -11.89 -4.91 25.14
N ALA A 41 -13.13 -4.68 24.70
CA ALA A 41 -13.46 -4.58 23.27
C ALA A 41 -12.75 -3.38 22.61
N LEU A 42 -12.75 -2.21 23.26
CA LEU A 42 -12.05 -1.01 22.77
C LEU A 42 -10.53 -1.24 22.70
N LEU A 43 -9.94 -1.86 23.72
CA LEU A 43 -8.53 -2.21 23.75
C LEU A 43 -8.15 -3.21 22.65
N ARG A 44 -9.03 -4.17 22.33
CA ARG A 44 -8.84 -5.07 21.18
C ARG A 44 -8.81 -4.33 19.85
N VAL A 45 -9.68 -3.34 19.68
CA VAL A 45 -9.69 -2.49 18.47
C VAL A 45 -8.39 -1.68 18.38
N TYR A 46 -7.94 -1.07 19.48
CA TYR A 46 -6.66 -0.34 19.49
C TYR A 46 -5.45 -1.24 19.25
N LEU A 47 -5.43 -2.45 19.79
CA LEU A 47 -4.41 -3.45 19.48
C LEU A 47 -4.41 -3.82 17.99
N GLY A 48 -5.59 -3.91 17.36
CA GLY A 48 -5.73 -4.11 15.92
C GLY A 48 -5.11 -2.97 15.11
N TYR A 49 -5.39 -1.71 15.48
CA TYR A 49 -4.79 -0.55 14.82
C TYR A 49 -3.29 -0.46 15.03
N LEU A 50 -2.80 -0.76 16.24
CA LEU A 50 -1.37 -0.74 16.56
C LEU A 50 -0.62 -1.83 15.79
N LYS A 51 -1.19 -3.04 15.72
CA LYS A 51 -0.65 -4.14 14.90
C LYS A 51 -0.59 -3.75 13.42
N LYS A 52 -1.66 -3.13 12.89
CA LYS A 52 -1.71 -2.65 11.51
C LYS A 52 -0.67 -1.55 11.24
N GLY A 53 -0.50 -0.61 12.17
CA GLY A 53 0.54 0.43 12.08
C GLY A 53 1.95 -0.16 12.07
N TYR A 54 2.21 -1.17 12.92
CA TYR A 54 3.49 -1.86 12.96
C TYR A 54 3.76 -2.65 11.67
N GLU A 55 2.74 -3.34 11.13
CA GLU A 55 2.83 -4.06 9.87
C GLU A 55 3.12 -3.13 8.68
N ILE A 56 2.52 -1.94 8.67
CA ILE A 56 2.80 -0.92 7.64
C ILE A 56 4.24 -0.40 7.75
N ALA A 57 4.72 -0.11 8.96
CA ALA A 57 6.09 0.35 9.18
C ALA A 57 7.13 -0.71 8.81
N ASP A 58 6.89 -1.97 9.21
CA ASP A 58 7.75 -3.13 8.91
C ASP A 58 7.80 -3.43 7.40
N LYS A 59 6.64 -3.39 6.73
CA LYS A 59 6.57 -3.47 5.26
C LYS A 59 7.31 -2.31 4.60
N GLY A 60 7.13 -1.08 5.09
CA GLY A 60 7.86 0.08 4.57
C GLY A 60 9.37 -0.05 4.70
N LEU A 61 9.86 -0.52 5.85
CA LEU A 61 11.29 -0.75 6.10
C LEU A 61 11.84 -1.88 5.23
N THR A 62 11.09 -2.98 5.10
CA THR A 62 11.41 -4.13 4.24
C THR A 62 11.43 -3.72 2.77
N THR A 63 10.50 -2.89 2.32
CA THR A 63 10.48 -2.33 0.97
C THR A 63 11.70 -1.45 0.72
N ILE A 64 12.08 -0.56 1.65
CA ILE A 64 13.32 0.24 1.53
C ILE A 64 14.56 -0.67 1.48
N HIS A 65 14.58 -1.73 2.29
CA HIS A 65 15.67 -2.72 2.32
C HIS A 65 15.76 -3.52 1.00
N ASN A 66 14.62 -3.95 0.46
CA ASN A 66 14.53 -4.69 -0.79
C ASN A 66 14.84 -3.80 -2.00
N ILE A 67 14.47 -2.52 -1.97
CA ILE A 67 14.88 -1.51 -2.95
C ILE A 67 16.40 -1.33 -2.91
N LYS A 68 16.99 -1.23 -1.72
CA LYS A 68 18.45 -1.13 -1.54
C LYS A 68 19.18 -2.36 -2.10
N ASN A 69 18.59 -3.55 -1.96
CA ASN A 69 19.24 -4.82 -2.33
C ASN A 69 18.77 -5.40 -3.67
N GLY A 70 17.79 -4.79 -4.35
CA GLY A 70 17.23 -5.26 -5.62
C GLY A 70 16.43 -6.56 -5.53
N ASP A 71 15.95 -6.95 -4.36
CA ASP A 71 15.33 -8.26 -4.09
C ASP A 71 13.80 -8.15 -3.93
N PHE A 72 13.05 -8.38 -5.02
CA PHE A 72 11.60 -8.33 -5.02
C PHE A 72 11.02 -9.76 -4.97
N ASN A 73 10.95 -10.33 -3.77
CA ASN A 73 10.41 -11.69 -3.54
C ASN A 73 8.87 -11.79 -3.63
N LEU A 74 8.15 -10.68 -3.87
CA LEU A 74 6.68 -10.64 -3.89
C LEU A 74 6.06 -11.47 -5.03
N HIS A 75 6.81 -11.71 -6.10
CA HIS A 75 6.26 -12.26 -7.34
C HIS A 75 6.01 -13.77 -7.29
N ARG A 76 6.79 -14.52 -6.50
CA ARG A 76 6.62 -15.98 -6.39
C ARG A 76 5.28 -16.34 -5.72
N ASP A 77 4.90 -15.60 -4.69
CA ASP A 77 3.66 -15.82 -3.95
C ASP A 77 2.44 -15.34 -4.75
N PHE A 78 2.59 -14.29 -5.57
CA PHE A 78 1.58 -13.83 -6.52
C PHE A 78 1.20 -14.91 -7.53
N PHE A 79 2.18 -15.45 -8.28
CA PHE A 79 1.94 -16.51 -9.27
C PHE A 79 1.49 -17.83 -8.63
N GLY A 80 1.96 -18.13 -7.42
CA GLY A 80 1.48 -19.27 -6.64
C GLY A 80 -0.01 -19.16 -6.29
N SER A 81 -0.50 -17.95 -6.02
CA SER A 81 -1.90 -17.74 -5.61
C SER A 81 -2.92 -17.80 -6.76
N LEU A 82 -2.49 -17.63 -8.01
CA LEU A 82 -3.34 -17.78 -9.20
C LEU A 82 -3.90 -19.20 -9.37
N LYS A 83 -3.28 -20.21 -8.75
CA LYS A 83 -3.76 -21.60 -8.76
C LYS A 83 -5.09 -21.81 -8.02
N ASN A 84 -5.45 -20.89 -7.11
CA ASN A 84 -6.62 -21.03 -6.23
C ASN A 84 -7.77 -20.08 -6.61
N VAL A 85 -7.73 -19.48 -7.80
CA VAL A 85 -8.72 -18.51 -8.26
C VAL A 85 -9.84 -19.19 -9.07
N ASN A 86 -11.07 -18.70 -8.93
CA ASN A 86 -12.20 -19.12 -9.77
C ASN A 86 -11.86 -18.94 -11.28
N PRO A 87 -11.84 -20.02 -12.08
CA PRO A 87 -11.39 -19.98 -13.47
C PRO A 87 -12.21 -19.07 -14.37
N HIS A 88 -13.47 -18.75 -14.05
CA HIS A 88 -14.29 -17.85 -14.89
C HIS A 88 -13.84 -16.38 -14.79
N ILE A 89 -13.29 -15.97 -13.64
CA ILE A 89 -12.76 -14.61 -13.40
C ILE A 89 -11.24 -14.58 -13.63
N ALA A 90 -10.51 -15.65 -13.31
CA ALA A 90 -9.08 -15.78 -13.64
C ALA A 90 -8.81 -15.73 -15.15
N ASN A 91 -9.74 -16.24 -15.97
CA ASN A 91 -9.63 -16.29 -17.42
C ASN A 91 -10.23 -15.05 -18.12
N SER A 92 -10.60 -14.01 -17.37
CA SER A 92 -10.87 -12.71 -17.97
C SER A 92 -9.61 -12.22 -18.68
N ALA A 93 -9.71 -11.94 -19.98
CA ALA A 93 -8.58 -11.48 -20.80
C ALA A 93 -7.85 -10.29 -20.14
N LYS A 94 -8.61 -9.38 -19.52
CA LYS A 94 -8.05 -8.21 -18.81
C LYS A 94 -7.21 -8.58 -17.60
N VAL A 95 -7.57 -9.62 -16.85
CA VAL A 95 -6.78 -10.10 -15.71
C VAL A 95 -5.42 -10.63 -16.20
N VAL A 96 -5.44 -11.40 -17.29
CA VAL A 96 -4.21 -11.92 -17.91
C VAL A 96 -3.33 -10.78 -18.42
N ASP A 97 -3.93 -9.78 -19.07
CA ASP A 97 -3.20 -8.62 -19.59
C ASP A 97 -2.61 -7.76 -18.47
N ILE A 98 -3.33 -7.51 -17.38
CA ILE A 98 -2.80 -6.81 -16.19
C ILE A 98 -1.54 -7.51 -15.66
N ILE A 99 -1.59 -8.85 -15.58
CA ILE A 99 -0.44 -9.65 -15.14
C ILE A 99 0.72 -9.53 -16.12
N ALA A 100 0.44 -9.59 -17.43
CA ALA A 100 1.44 -9.41 -18.46
C ALA A 100 2.10 -8.02 -18.38
N PHE A 101 1.31 -6.96 -18.16
CA PHE A 101 1.81 -5.60 -17.95
C PHE A 101 2.73 -5.51 -16.73
N GLN A 102 2.35 -6.12 -15.59
CA GLN A 102 3.22 -6.15 -14.41
C GLN A 102 4.57 -6.80 -14.71
N VAL A 103 4.58 -7.96 -15.37
CA VAL A 103 5.82 -8.67 -15.72
C VAL A 103 6.69 -7.81 -16.62
N TYR A 104 6.10 -7.17 -17.64
CA TYR A 104 6.81 -6.26 -18.53
C TYR A 104 7.41 -5.08 -17.76
N ILE A 105 6.61 -4.39 -16.94
CA ILE A 105 7.01 -3.23 -16.14
C ILE A 105 8.23 -3.57 -15.29
N MET A 106 8.19 -4.68 -14.55
CA MET A 106 9.29 -5.11 -13.70
C MET A 106 10.58 -5.39 -14.50
N GLN A 107 10.46 -6.19 -15.56
CA GLN A 107 11.62 -6.57 -16.35
C GLN A 107 12.25 -5.35 -17.04
N ASN A 108 11.44 -4.49 -17.63
CA ASN A 108 11.94 -3.36 -18.39
C ASN A 108 12.51 -2.28 -17.47
N MET A 109 11.84 -1.97 -16.35
CA MET A 109 12.39 -1.02 -15.37
C MET A 109 13.73 -1.51 -14.79
N LYS A 110 13.88 -2.82 -14.52
CA LYS A 110 15.17 -3.38 -14.09
C LYS A 110 16.25 -3.21 -15.16
N ARG A 111 15.91 -3.46 -16.43
CA ARG A 111 16.83 -3.25 -17.57
C ARG A 111 17.23 -1.80 -17.72
N VAL A 112 16.30 -0.85 -17.63
CA VAL A 112 16.56 0.59 -17.70
C VAL A 112 17.49 1.02 -16.57
N ASN A 113 17.19 0.61 -15.34
CA ASN A 113 18.01 0.97 -14.19
C ASN A 113 19.45 0.43 -14.29
N ASN A 114 19.63 -0.81 -14.77
CA ASN A 114 20.96 -1.36 -15.00
C ASN A 114 21.67 -0.67 -16.17
N PHE A 115 20.96 -0.42 -17.27
CA PHE A 115 21.52 0.29 -18.41
C PHE A 115 22.08 1.67 -18.02
N CYS A 116 21.35 2.45 -17.23
CA CYS A 116 21.84 3.74 -16.75
C CYS A 116 23.05 3.61 -15.82
N ARG A 117 23.09 2.59 -14.96
CA ARG A 117 24.19 2.37 -14.02
C ARG A 117 25.48 1.94 -14.72
N ASP A 118 25.37 1.17 -15.79
CA ASP A 118 26.50 0.56 -16.50
C ASP A 118 26.99 1.44 -17.67
N ASN A 119 26.29 2.53 -17.99
CA ASN A 119 26.61 3.42 -19.10
C ASN A 119 27.31 4.70 -18.60
N GLU A 120 28.51 4.95 -19.13
CA GLU A 120 29.38 6.06 -18.72
C GLU A 120 28.87 7.46 -19.08
N HIS A 121 27.85 7.56 -19.94
CA HIS A 121 27.29 8.84 -20.37
C HIS A 121 26.21 9.39 -19.41
N PHE A 122 25.95 8.72 -18.28
CA PHE A 122 25.05 9.21 -17.24
C PHE A 122 25.80 9.75 -16.03
N THR A 123 25.29 10.86 -15.51
CA THR A 123 25.79 11.46 -14.26
C THR A 123 25.29 10.69 -13.04
N PRO A 124 25.98 10.79 -11.89
CA PRO A 124 25.49 10.20 -10.63
C PRO A 124 24.09 10.68 -10.24
N GLU A 125 23.75 11.94 -10.53
CA GLU A 125 22.45 12.54 -10.28
C GLU A 125 21.35 11.88 -11.11
N GLU A 126 21.60 11.65 -12.40
CA GLU A 126 20.67 10.99 -13.31
C GLU A 126 20.45 9.52 -12.95
N ILE A 127 21.53 8.82 -12.57
CA ILE A 127 21.43 7.44 -12.07
C ILE A 127 20.52 7.38 -10.83
N ARG A 128 20.67 8.34 -9.90
CA ARG A 128 19.78 8.43 -8.72
C ARG A 128 18.33 8.74 -9.12
N TYR A 129 18.12 9.61 -10.10
CA TYR A 129 16.79 9.92 -10.61
C TYR A 129 16.11 8.68 -11.23
N VAL A 130 16.81 7.95 -12.11
CA VAL A 130 16.29 6.72 -12.73
C VAL A 130 15.98 5.67 -11.67
N ALA A 131 16.82 5.52 -10.65
CA ALA A 131 16.56 4.63 -9.52
C ALA A 131 15.30 5.04 -8.72
N ALA A 132 15.06 6.34 -8.54
CA ALA A 132 13.85 6.83 -7.89
C ALA A 132 12.58 6.55 -8.73
N VAL A 133 12.65 6.75 -10.05
CA VAL A 133 11.56 6.40 -10.97
C VAL A 133 11.30 4.89 -10.94
N TYR A 134 12.36 4.07 -10.94
CA TYR A 134 12.27 2.62 -10.74
C TYR A 134 11.51 2.25 -9.47
N SER A 135 11.93 2.77 -8.32
CA SER A 135 11.29 2.46 -7.04
C SER A 135 9.82 2.88 -6.99
N ASN A 136 9.51 4.08 -7.50
CA ASN A 136 8.13 4.58 -7.53
C ASN A 136 7.25 3.73 -8.45
N MET A 137 7.75 3.35 -9.64
CA MET A 137 6.98 2.51 -10.57
C MET A 137 6.69 1.13 -9.99
N MET A 138 7.67 0.48 -9.34
CA MET A 138 7.44 -0.81 -8.67
C MET A 138 6.40 -0.68 -7.55
N LEU A 139 6.48 0.37 -6.73
CA LEU A 139 5.51 0.62 -5.67
C LEU A 139 4.09 0.78 -6.22
N LEU A 140 3.93 1.58 -7.28
CA LEU A 140 2.63 1.84 -7.89
C LEU A 140 2.05 0.60 -8.55
N SER A 141 2.85 -0.18 -9.29
CA SER A 141 2.36 -1.37 -9.99
C SER A 141 2.07 -2.53 -9.02
N ASP A 142 2.85 -2.68 -7.95
CA ASP A 142 2.56 -3.64 -6.88
C ASP A 142 1.27 -3.33 -6.11
N ALA A 143 0.93 -2.04 -5.97
CA ALA A 143 -0.35 -1.63 -5.39
C ALA A 143 -1.53 -2.06 -6.28
N SER A 144 -1.45 -1.83 -7.59
CA SER A 144 -2.48 -2.29 -8.56
C SER A 144 -2.65 -3.82 -8.53
N ILE A 145 -1.55 -4.55 -8.43
CA ILE A 145 -1.58 -6.02 -8.32
C ILE A 145 -2.15 -6.50 -6.99
N SER A 146 -1.86 -5.80 -5.89
CA SER A 146 -2.44 -6.11 -4.58
C SER A 146 -3.95 -5.91 -4.59
N GLU A 147 -4.44 -4.85 -5.24
CA GLU A 147 -5.88 -4.61 -5.42
C GLU A 147 -6.52 -5.69 -6.30
N LEU A 148 -5.88 -6.07 -7.41
CA LEU A 148 -6.35 -7.15 -8.27
C LEU A 148 -6.54 -8.46 -7.48
N LEU A 149 -5.58 -8.82 -6.62
CA LEU A 149 -5.70 -9.98 -5.76
C LEU A 149 -6.88 -9.89 -4.79
N MET A 150 -7.14 -8.72 -4.21
CA MET A 150 -8.29 -8.53 -3.32
C MET A 150 -9.60 -8.71 -4.06
N ILE A 151 -9.73 -8.14 -5.26
CA ILE A 151 -10.93 -8.25 -6.11
C ILE A 151 -11.18 -9.70 -6.48
N ILE A 152 -10.14 -10.40 -6.93
CA ILE A 152 -10.23 -11.78 -7.39
C ILE A 152 -10.54 -12.75 -6.24
N ARG A 153 -10.10 -12.46 -5.01
CA ARG A 153 -10.36 -13.28 -3.82
C ARG A 153 -11.69 -12.95 -3.11
N SER A 154 -12.31 -11.81 -3.42
CA SER A 154 -13.59 -11.42 -2.83
C SER A 154 -14.69 -12.41 -3.20
N ASN A 155 -15.55 -12.75 -2.23
CA ASN A 155 -16.72 -13.61 -2.48
C ASN A 155 -17.94 -12.77 -2.93
N GLU A 156 -18.99 -13.45 -3.39
CA GLU A 156 -20.24 -12.81 -3.88
C GLU A 156 -21.01 -12.04 -2.79
N MET A 157 -20.79 -12.34 -1.50
CA MET A 157 -21.42 -11.58 -0.40
C MET A 157 -20.68 -10.26 -0.11
N GLU A 158 -19.41 -10.16 -0.49
CA GLU A 158 -18.56 -8.99 -0.26
C GLU A 158 -18.56 -8.01 -1.44
N MET A 159 -18.77 -8.50 -2.67
CA MET A 159 -18.73 -7.69 -3.88
C MET A 159 -19.66 -8.28 -4.95
N LYS A 160 -20.48 -7.42 -5.57
CA LYS A 160 -21.31 -7.80 -6.72
C LYS A 160 -20.47 -7.94 -8.00
N ASP A 161 -20.93 -8.75 -8.94
CA ASP A 161 -20.18 -9.06 -10.17
C ASP A 161 -19.99 -7.85 -11.09
N ASP A 162 -20.99 -6.97 -11.20
CA ASP A 162 -20.91 -5.72 -11.96
C ASP A 162 -19.87 -4.75 -11.37
N GLU A 163 -19.87 -4.59 -10.05
CA GLU A 163 -18.87 -3.83 -9.33
C GLU A 163 -17.47 -4.43 -9.51
N ARG A 164 -17.36 -5.77 -9.47
CA ARG A 164 -16.10 -6.49 -9.67
C ARG A 164 -15.51 -6.21 -11.05
N LEU A 165 -16.33 -6.33 -12.10
CA LEU A 165 -15.90 -6.05 -13.47
C LEU A 165 -15.48 -4.59 -13.66
N MET A 166 -16.24 -3.63 -13.12
CA MET A 166 -15.87 -2.22 -13.18
C MET A 166 -14.52 -1.93 -12.50
N ARG A 167 -14.21 -2.58 -11.39
CA ARG A 167 -12.90 -2.40 -10.72
C ARG A 167 -11.76 -3.04 -11.52
N ILE A 168 -11.98 -4.20 -12.13
CA ILE A 168 -11.00 -4.84 -13.03
C ILE A 168 -10.73 -3.94 -14.23
N ASP A 169 -11.76 -3.32 -14.80
CA ASP A 169 -11.61 -2.40 -15.94
C ASP A 169 -10.73 -1.19 -15.58
N ARG A 170 -10.97 -0.57 -14.43
CA ARG A 170 -10.13 0.52 -13.95
C ARG A 170 -8.68 0.11 -13.71
N LEU A 171 -8.47 -1.08 -13.14
CA LEU A 171 -7.12 -1.62 -12.93
C LEU A 171 -6.42 -1.92 -14.25
N TYR A 172 -7.16 -2.38 -15.26
CA TYR A 172 -6.61 -2.61 -16.58
C TYR A 172 -6.10 -1.31 -17.20
N ASP A 173 -6.90 -0.25 -17.20
CA ASP A 173 -6.51 1.06 -17.74
C ASP A 173 -5.29 1.63 -16.97
N ASP A 174 -5.33 1.56 -15.64
CA ASP A 174 -4.25 1.99 -14.76
C ASP A 174 -2.92 1.24 -14.98
N MET A 175 -2.97 -0.05 -15.30
CA MET A 175 -1.79 -0.86 -15.61
C MET A 175 -1.31 -0.67 -17.05
N LEU A 176 -2.22 -0.44 -17.99
CA LEU A 176 -1.91 -0.09 -19.37
C LEU A 176 -1.15 1.24 -19.44
N ASP A 177 -1.58 2.25 -18.67
CA ASP A 177 -0.92 3.55 -18.59
C ASP A 177 0.50 3.44 -18.03
N LYS A 178 0.69 2.66 -16.95
CA LYS A 178 2.03 2.39 -16.40
C LYS A 178 2.91 1.67 -17.41
N HIS A 179 2.38 0.67 -18.11
CA HIS A 179 3.10 -0.04 -19.16
C HIS A 179 3.55 0.90 -20.27
N ALA A 180 2.66 1.79 -20.73
CA ALA A 180 2.97 2.79 -21.74
C ALA A 180 4.06 3.77 -21.26
N PHE A 181 3.96 4.25 -20.01
CA PHE A 181 4.99 5.10 -19.40
C PHE A 181 6.36 4.41 -19.35
N VAL A 182 6.42 3.15 -18.90
CA VAL A 182 7.70 2.42 -18.82
C VAL A 182 8.34 2.28 -20.20
N LYS A 183 7.52 2.06 -21.24
CA LYS A 183 8.00 1.98 -22.61
C LYS A 183 8.56 3.32 -23.11
N SER A 184 7.86 4.43 -22.87
CA SER A 184 8.34 5.75 -23.28
C SER A 184 9.61 6.15 -22.50
N PHE A 185 9.62 5.90 -21.19
CA PHE A 185 10.75 6.24 -20.33
C PHE A 185 12.03 5.48 -20.72
N ASP A 186 11.94 4.19 -21.03
CA ASP A 186 13.07 3.41 -21.56
C ASP A 186 13.59 3.99 -22.88
N MET A 187 12.68 4.38 -23.78
CA MET A 187 13.05 5.00 -25.05
C MET A 187 13.79 6.33 -24.85
N ASP A 188 13.28 7.20 -23.98
CA ASP A 188 13.89 8.50 -23.69
C ASP A 188 15.29 8.35 -23.09
N VAL A 189 15.46 7.42 -22.15
CA VAL A 189 16.75 7.10 -21.54
C VAL A 189 17.77 6.63 -22.59
N ARG A 190 17.36 5.74 -23.50
CA ARG A 190 18.23 5.23 -24.57
C ARG A 190 18.62 6.30 -25.57
N ILE A 191 17.66 7.15 -25.97
CA ILE A 191 17.91 8.26 -26.88
C ILE A 191 18.91 9.22 -26.25
N MET A 192 18.73 9.59 -24.98
CA MET A 192 19.66 10.46 -24.26
C MET A 192 21.09 9.91 -24.25
N ALA A 193 21.27 8.62 -23.96
CA ALA A 193 22.58 7.99 -24.00
C ALA A 193 23.19 8.02 -25.41
N SER A 194 22.39 7.73 -26.44
CA SER A 194 22.85 7.69 -27.83
C SER A 194 23.28 9.08 -28.34
N GLU A 195 22.53 10.12 -27.99
CA GLU A 195 22.88 11.50 -28.38
C GLU A 195 24.17 11.96 -27.72
N ARG A 196 24.40 11.64 -26.44
CA ARG A 196 25.65 11.95 -25.74
C ARG A 196 26.85 11.21 -26.31
N GLU A 197 26.68 9.94 -26.64
CA GLU A 197 27.72 9.14 -27.30
C GLU A 197 28.08 9.72 -28.69
N ARG A 198 27.09 10.20 -29.45
CA ARG A 198 27.32 10.89 -30.74
C ARG A 198 28.05 12.22 -30.56
N GLU A 199 27.65 13.02 -29.58
CA GLU A 199 28.29 14.29 -29.26
C GLU A 199 29.76 14.09 -28.89
N GLN A 200 30.06 13.12 -28.02
CA GLN A 200 31.42 12.78 -27.64
C GLN A 200 32.26 12.34 -28.85
N ARG A 201 31.73 11.45 -29.69
CA ARG A 201 32.41 11.04 -30.93
C ARG A 201 32.67 12.21 -31.88
N SER A 202 31.74 13.14 -32.01
CA SER A 202 31.90 14.34 -32.85
C SER A 202 33.03 15.23 -32.34
N ILE A 203 33.10 15.44 -31.02
CA ILE A 203 34.17 16.20 -30.36
C ILE A 203 35.53 15.53 -30.59
N GLU A 204 35.62 14.21 -30.41
CA GLU A 204 36.85 13.45 -30.64
C GLU A 204 37.33 13.50 -32.09
N GLN A 205 36.43 13.37 -33.06
CA GLN A 205 36.76 13.51 -34.48
C GLN A 205 37.29 14.92 -34.76
N THR A 206 36.60 15.94 -34.28
CA THR A 206 36.99 17.34 -34.43
C THR A 206 38.38 17.60 -33.86
N ARG A 207 38.69 17.09 -32.66
CA ARG A 207 40.03 17.19 -32.06
C ARG A 207 41.11 16.56 -32.93
N LYS A 208 40.88 15.32 -33.41
CA LYS A 208 41.81 14.64 -34.31
C LYS A 208 42.07 15.43 -35.60
N TYR A 209 41.02 16.03 -36.18
CA TYR A 209 41.18 16.89 -37.36
C TYR A 209 42.07 18.11 -37.08
N TYR A 210 41.95 18.75 -35.91
CA TYR A 210 42.82 19.87 -35.55
C TYR A 210 44.26 19.42 -35.22
N GLU A 211 44.45 18.27 -34.58
CA GLU A 211 45.78 17.72 -34.26
C GLU A 211 46.58 17.26 -35.49
N ILE A 212 45.90 16.83 -36.56
CA ILE A 212 46.55 16.42 -37.82
C ILE A 212 46.95 17.63 -38.68
N ASN A 213 46.33 18.80 -38.46
CA ASN A 213 46.54 20.01 -39.26
C ASN A 213 47.43 21.06 -38.57
N ILE A 214 48.19 20.66 -37.54
CA ILE A 214 49.26 21.44 -36.87
C ILE A 214 50.58 20.74 -37.12
#